data_AF-A0A9D2SN52-F1
#
_entry.id   AF-A0A9D2SN52-F1
#
_cell.length_a   1.000
_cell.length_b   1.000
_cell.length_c   1.000
_cell.angle_alpha   90.00
_cell.angle_beta   90.00
_cell.angle_gamma   90.00
#
_symmetry.space_group_name_H-M   'P 1'
#
loop_
_entity.id
_entity.type
_entity.pdbx_description
1 polymer ?
#
loop_
_entity_poly.entity_id
_entity_poly.type
_entity_poly.pdbx_seq_one_letter_code
_entity_poly.pdbx_strand_id
1 'polypeptide(L)'
;MALNEESNQNVAADAEETGEASGERTLEENFALLDQKIAQLENSEISLEDSFRVYKEGMELLRECSAKIDTVEKKMLQINQDGTITEFGI
;
A
#
# COMPACT_ATOMS: atom_id res chain seq x y z
N MET A 1 9.89 33.04 45.49
CA MET A 1 8.70 33.48 44.75
C MET A 1 8.94 33.00 43.32
N ALA A 2 8.55 31.78 42.92
CA ALA A 2 7.21 31.41 42.42
C ALA A 2 6.72 32.48 41.41
N LEU A 3 6.52 32.20 40.12
CA LEU A 3 5.80 31.06 39.53
C LEU A 3 6.34 30.64 38.14
N ASN A 4 6.09 29.37 37.84
CA ASN A 4 6.22 28.63 36.59
C ASN A 4 5.21 29.11 35.54
N GLU A 5 5.49 28.93 34.25
CA GLU A 5 4.50 28.47 33.25
C GLU A 5 5.25 27.98 32.00
N GLU A 6 5.67 26.72 32.06
CA GLU A 6 6.01 25.91 30.90
C GLU A 6 4.74 25.69 30.06
N SER A 7 4.60 26.40 28.95
CA SER A 7 3.60 26.08 27.93
C SER A 7 4.13 25.01 27.00
N ASN A 8 3.94 23.77 27.42
CA ASN A 8 3.80 22.60 26.58
C ASN A 8 2.61 22.78 25.63
N GLN A 9 2.84 22.60 24.33
CA GLN A 9 1.79 22.17 23.40
C GLN A 9 2.35 21.18 22.38
N ASN A 10 2.43 19.92 22.83
CA ASN A 10 2.19 18.72 22.03
C ASN A 10 0.85 18.83 21.28
N VAL A 11 0.83 18.68 19.95
CA VAL A 11 -0.31 18.09 19.24
C VAL A 11 0.19 17.32 18.01
N ALA A 12 0.01 15.99 18.08
CA ALA A 12 -0.14 14.98 17.03
C ALA A 12 1.03 14.85 16.02
N ALA A 13 1.85 13.79 15.99
CA ALA A 13 1.50 12.36 16.11
C ALA A 13 0.23 12.00 15.33
N ASP A 14 0.24 12.22 14.02
CA ASP A 14 -0.66 11.51 13.11
C ASP A 14 -0.06 10.12 12.83
N ALA A 15 -0.14 9.29 13.85
CA ALA A 15 -0.32 7.87 13.67
C ALA A 15 -1.79 7.62 14.04
N GLU A 16 -2.59 7.24 13.05
CA GLU A 16 -3.45 6.06 13.03
C GLU A 16 -4.64 6.29 12.09
N GLU A 17 -4.67 5.53 11.00
CA GLU A 17 -5.91 4.85 10.64
C GLU A 17 -5.62 3.36 10.56
N THR A 18 -6.05 2.66 11.60
CA THR A 18 -6.03 1.21 11.76
C THR A 18 -6.94 0.57 10.70
N GLY A 19 -6.34 -0.16 9.76
CA GLY A 19 -7.03 -1.08 8.85
C GLY A 19 -6.44 -2.47 8.99
N GLU A 20 -7.12 -3.33 9.76
CA GLU A 20 -7.05 -4.79 9.79
C GLU A 20 -5.67 -5.45 9.61
N ALA A 21 -5.10 -5.94 10.71
CA ALA A 21 -4.00 -6.89 10.72
C ALA A 21 -4.40 -8.25 10.09
N SER A 22 -4.47 -8.28 8.75
CA SER A 22 -4.12 -9.46 7.96
C SER A 22 -2.70 -9.20 7.48
N GLY A 23 -1.81 -10.19 7.51
CA GLY A 23 -0.41 -10.06 7.06
C GLY A 23 -0.24 -9.80 5.56
N GLU A 24 -1.22 -9.17 4.91
CA GLU A 24 -1.25 -8.83 3.50
C GLU A 24 -0.80 -7.39 3.30
N ARG A 25 0.21 -7.20 2.45
CA ARG A 25 0.71 -5.89 2.04
C ARG A 25 -0.41 -5.04 1.44
N THR A 26 -0.33 -3.72 1.55
CA THR A 26 -1.20 -2.78 0.84
C THR A 26 -0.92 -2.77 -0.68
N LEU A 27 -1.78 -2.10 -1.46
CA LEU A 27 -1.55 -1.92 -2.91
C LEU A 27 -0.34 -1.02 -3.15
N GLU A 28 -0.21 0.03 -2.35
CA GLU A 28 0.88 1.01 -2.37
C GLU A 28 2.23 0.35 -2.07
N GLU A 29 2.28 -0.51 -1.05
CA GLU A 29 3.48 -1.31 -0.75
C GLU A 29 3.83 -2.25 -1.90
N ASN A 30 2.84 -2.91 -2.51
CA ASN A 30 3.08 -3.79 -3.65
C ASN A 30 3.61 -3.01 -4.87
N PHE A 31 3.13 -1.79 -5.13
CA PHE A 31 3.68 -0.93 -6.17
C PHE A 31 5.10 -0.47 -5.86
N ALA A 32 5.40 -0.08 -4.62
CA ALA A 32 6.76 0.28 -4.21
C ALA A 32 7.74 -0.89 -4.38
N LEU A 33 7.30 -2.11 -4.06
CA LEU A 33 8.05 -3.34 -4.33
C LEU A 33 8.25 -3.57 -5.83
N LEU A 34 7.22 -3.35 -6.66
CA LEU A 34 7.32 -3.49 -8.11
C LEU A 34 8.36 -2.52 -8.70
N ASP A 35 8.35 -1.26 -8.28
CA ASP A 35 9.36 -0.26 -8.69
C ASP A 35 10.77 -0.70 -8.30
N GLN A 36 10.93 -1.28 -7.11
CA GLN A 36 12.22 -1.84 -6.68
C GLN A 36 12.66 -3.01 -7.57
N LYS A 37 11.74 -3.87 -8.02
CA LYS A 37 12.05 -4.97 -8.94
C LYS A 37 12.41 -4.45 -10.33
N ILE A 38 11.73 -3.42 -10.82
CA ILE A 38 12.05 -2.76 -12.09
C ILE A 38 13.46 -2.17 -12.02
N ALA A 39 13.80 -1.44 -10.96
CA ALA A 39 15.15 -0.90 -10.76
C ALA A 39 16.24 -2.00 -10.72
N GLN A 40 15.92 -3.19 -10.18
CA GLN A 40 16.82 -4.34 -10.23
C GLN A 40 17.01 -4.89 -11.65
N LEU A 41 15.95 -4.93 -12.46
CA LEU A 41 16.01 -5.39 -13.85
C LEU A 41 16.72 -4.39 -14.77
N GLU A 42 16.66 -3.09 -14.44
CA GLU A 42 17.39 -2.04 -15.16
C GLU A 42 18.89 -2.02 -14.85
N ASN A 43 19.32 -2.72 -13.79
CA ASN A 43 20.73 -2.84 -13.47
C ASN A 43 21.46 -3.73 -14.49
N SER A 44 22.41 -3.14 -15.21
CA SER A 44 23.29 -3.81 -16.18
C SER A 44 24.12 -4.97 -15.60
N GLU A 45 24.31 -5.02 -14.29
CA GLU A 45 25.09 -6.05 -13.58
C GLU A 45 24.25 -7.27 -13.14
N ILE A 46 22.92 -7.26 -13.36
CA ILE A 46 22.08 -8.41 -13.01
C ILE A 46 22.40 -9.60 -13.90
N SER A 47 22.52 -10.79 -13.30
CA SER A 47 22.68 -12.02 -14.06
C SER A 47 21.38 -12.39 -14.79
N LEU A 48 21.47 -13.19 -15.85
CA LEU A 48 20.29 -13.67 -16.57
C LEU A 48 19.37 -14.53 -15.67
N GLU A 49 19.96 -15.34 -14.79
CA GLU A 49 19.21 -16.17 -13.84
C GLU A 49 18.48 -15.32 -12.80
N ASP A 50 19.15 -14.30 -12.26
CA ASP A 50 18.55 -13.40 -11.28
C ASP A 50 17.47 -12.52 -11.92
N SER A 51 17.66 -12.08 -13.16
CA SER A 51 16.63 -11.31 -13.88
C SER A 51 15.38 -12.14 -14.16
N PHE A 52 15.50 -13.44 -14.46
CA PHE A 52 14.32 -14.32 -14.53
C PHE A 52 13.61 -14.46 -13.19
N ARG A 53 14.36 -14.57 -12.08
CA ARG A 53 13.78 -14.64 -10.74
C ARG A 53 13.03 -13.36 -10.38
N VAL A 54 13.67 -12.21 -10.56
CA VAL A 54 13.09 -10.88 -10.31
C VAL A 54 11.86 -10.64 -11.18
N TYR A 55 11.92 -11.01 -12.47
CA TYR A 55 10.78 -10.92 -13.37
C TYR A 55 9.59 -11.76 -12.88
N LYS A 56 9.83 -13.01 -12.48
CA LYS A 56 8.78 -13.89 -11.94
C LYS A 56 8.15 -13.30 -10.68
N GLU A 57 8.96 -12.81 -9.75
CA GLU A 57 8.49 -12.14 -8.53
C GLU A 57 7.65 -10.89 -8.86
N GLY A 58 8.07 -10.08 -9.84
CA GLY A 58 7.30 -8.93 -10.31
C GLY A 58 5.94 -9.33 -10.91
N MET A 59 5.87 -10.45 -11.65
CA MET A 59 4.61 -10.98 -12.19
C MET A 59 3.67 -11.51 -11.12
N GLU A 60 4.20 -12.10 -10.05
CA GLU A 60 3.42 -12.54 -8.88
C GLU A 60 2.83 -11.33 -8.14
N LEU A 61 3.64 -10.30 -7.89
CA LEU A 61 3.18 -9.04 -7.29
C LEU A 61 2.07 -8.37 -8.11
N LEU A 62 2.19 -8.33 -9.44
CA LEU A 62 1.14 -7.80 -10.32
C LEU A 62 -0.17 -8.58 -10.21
N ARG A 63 -0.09 -9.92 -10.10
CA ARG A 63 -1.28 -10.75 -9.88
C ARG A 63 -1.96 -10.45 -8.55
N GLU A 64 -1.18 -10.25 -7.49
CA GLU A 64 -1.73 -9.88 -6.18
C GLU A 64 -2.41 -8.51 -6.23
N CYS A 65 -1.81 -7.52 -6.89
CA CYS A 65 -2.44 -6.21 -7.08
C CYS A 65 -3.76 -6.33 -7.84
N SER A 66 -3.77 -7.07 -8.95
CA SER A 66 -5.00 -7.29 -9.73
C SER A 66 -6.09 -7.94 -8.89
N ALA A 67 -5.77 -8.96 -8.08
CA ALA A 67 -6.75 -9.63 -7.23
C ALA A 67 -7.31 -8.71 -6.13
N LYS A 68 -6.49 -7.81 -5.58
CA LYS A 68 -6.94 -6.80 -4.62
C LYS A 68 -7.86 -5.79 -5.27
N ILE A 69 -7.52 -5.29 -6.45
CA ILE A 69 -8.37 -4.36 -7.22
C ILE A 69 -9.73 -5.02 -7.52
N ASP A 70 -9.74 -6.25 -8.03
CA ASP A 70 -10.98 -7.00 -8.29
C ASP A 70 -11.84 -7.15 -7.02
N THR A 71 -11.21 -7.29 -5.86
CA THR A 71 -11.92 -7.39 -4.56
C THR A 71 -12.54 -6.05 -4.17
N VAL A 72 -11.80 -4.96 -4.34
CA VAL A 72 -12.30 -3.59 -4.11
C VAL A 72 -13.46 -3.28 -5.06
N GLU A 73 -13.33 -3.60 -6.35
CA GLU A 73 -14.40 -3.42 -7.34
C GLU A 73 -15.68 -4.20 -6.99
N LYS A 74 -15.54 -5.46 -6.57
CA LYS A 74 -16.69 -6.28 -6.12
C LYS A 74 -17.35 -5.72 -4.87
N LYS A 75 -16.55 -5.28 -3.89
CA LYS A 75 -17.07 -4.61 -2.69
C LYS A 75 -17.81 -3.33 -3.07
N MET A 76 -17.27 -2.54 -4.00
CA MET A 76 -17.95 -1.37 -4.57
C MET A 76 -19.31 -1.72 -5.19
N LEU A 77 -19.41 -2.79 -5.98
CA LEU A 77 -20.67 -3.22 -6.59
C LEU A 77 -21.71 -3.65 -5.55
N GLN A 78 -21.29 -4.26 -4.45
CA GLN A 78 -22.20 -4.64 -3.35
C GLN A 78 -22.73 -3.43 -2.58
N ILE A 79 -21.87 -2.44 -2.34
CA ILE A 79 -22.23 -1.14 -1.73
C ILE A 79 -23.30 -0.42 -2.58
N ASN A 80 -23.26 -0.54 -3.91
CA ASN A 80 -24.30 0.01 -4.77
C ASN A 80 -25.66 -0.74 -4.70
N GLN A 81 -25.69 -1.99 -4.22
CA GLN A 81 -26.92 -2.77 -4.06
C GLN A 81 -27.60 -2.58 -2.70
N ASP A 82 -26.86 -2.21 -1.65
CA ASP A 82 -27.41 -1.94 -0.31
C ASP A 82 -27.95 -0.50 -0.13
N GLY A 83 -27.70 0.38 -1.12
CA GLY A 83 -28.26 1.72 -1.18
C GLY A 83 -27.45 2.80 -0.47
N THR A 84 -26.20 2.53 -0.08
CA THR A 84 -25.34 3.51 0.58
C THR A 84 -24.06 3.73 -0.22
N ILE A 85 -23.87 4.92 -0.78
CA ILE A 85 -22.62 5.29 -1.49
C ILE A 85 -21.53 5.56 -0.45
N THR A 86 -20.35 4.96 -0.59
CA THR A 86 -19.12 5.52 0.00
C THR A 86 -18.27 6.09 -1.13
N GLU A 87 -18.15 7.41 -1.11
CA GLU A 87 -17.49 8.29 -2.06
C GLU A 87 -15.99 8.01 -2.15
N PHE A 88 -15.47 7.61 -3.31
CA PHE A 88 -14.11 7.97 -3.68
C PHE A 88 -14.19 9.27 -4.45
N GLY A 89 -14.21 10.36 -3.70
CA GLY A 89 -14.09 11.71 -4.23
C GLY A 89 -12.69 11.87 -4.82
N ILE A 90 -12.61 11.67 -6.13
CA ILE A 90 -11.74 12.40 -7.05
C ILE A 90 -12.61 13.02 -8.12
#